data_AF-A0A2J6RRM3-F1
#
_entry.id   AF-A0A2J6RRM3-F1
#
_cell.length_a   1.000
_cell.length_b   1.000
_cell.length_c   1.000
_cell.angle_alpha   90.00
_cell.angle_beta   90.00
_cell.angle_gamma   90.00
#
_symmetry.space_group_name_H-M   'P 1'
#
loop_
_entity.id
_entity.type
_entity.pdbx_description
1 polymer ?
#
loop_
_entity_poly.entity_id
_entity_poly.type
_entity_poly.pdbx_seq_one_letter_code
_entity_poly.pdbx_strand_id
1 'polypeptide(L)'
;MAGISPITVSGTVTSYLPLTTAWPSYSGCASQIIDNDPGTTVTALFVNDPKYANVVAGASTCLPPEVSSWWYQSETDYGQQRPTVTLLGGYDFTCPEFYSTVYSSTAANLLTTAIGCCPS
;
A
#
# COMPACT_ATOMS: atom_id res chain seq x y z
N MET A 1 16.95 -1.58 15.65
CA MET A 1 15.67 -1.65 14.92
C MET A 1 14.57 -1.82 15.95
N ALA A 2 13.86 -0.75 16.30
CA ALA A 2 12.69 -0.85 17.18
C ALA A 2 11.54 -1.41 16.33
N GLY A 3 11.19 -2.68 16.51
CA GLY A 3 10.03 -3.26 15.84
C GLY A 3 8.76 -2.58 16.37
N ILE A 4 7.97 -2.01 15.48
CA ILE A 4 6.65 -1.46 15.83
C ILE A 4 5.80 -2.65 16.29
N SER A 5 5.41 -2.65 17.57
CA SER A 5 4.59 -3.73 18.12
C SER A 5 3.17 -3.67 17.54
N PRO A 6 2.51 -4.83 17.34
CA PRO A 6 1.13 -4.84 16.90
C PRO A 6 0.22 -4.12 17.91
N ILE A 7 -0.79 -3.40 17.43
CA ILE A 7 -1.85 -2.82 18.29
C ILE A 7 -3.10 -3.68 18.22
N THR A 8 -3.80 -3.91 19.32
CA THR A 8 -5.07 -4.66 19.30
C THR A 8 -6.22 -3.71 19.56
N VAL A 9 -7.17 -3.63 18.63
CA VAL A 9 -8.38 -2.82 18.75
C VAL A 9 -9.59 -3.72 18.52
N SER A 10 -10.51 -3.78 19.49
CA SER A 10 -11.76 -4.54 19.41
C SER A 10 -11.58 -6.02 19.00
N GLY A 11 -10.49 -6.66 19.43
CA GLY A 11 -10.19 -8.06 19.11
C GLY A 11 -9.45 -8.28 17.77
N THR A 12 -9.20 -7.22 17.01
CA THR A 12 -8.38 -7.25 15.80
C THR A 12 -6.98 -6.72 16.11
N VAL A 13 -5.97 -7.56 15.88
CA VAL A 13 -4.56 -7.22 15.93
C VAL A 13 -4.17 -6.53 14.63
N THR A 14 -3.66 -5.31 14.71
CA THR A 14 -3.10 -4.57 13.59
C THR A 14 -1.59 -4.67 13.66
N SER A 15 -0.99 -5.30 12.66
CA SER A 15 0.45 -5.28 12.42
C SER A 15 0.78 -4.20 11.39
N TYR A 16 1.96 -3.60 11.49
CA TYR A 16 2.39 -2.52 10.60
C TYR A 16 3.46 -3.02 9.62
N LEU A 17 3.34 -2.60 8.36
CA LEU A 17 4.32 -2.84 7.30
C LEU A 17 5.06 -1.54 7.00
N PRO A 18 6.15 -1.24 7.71
CA PRO A 18 6.79 0.06 7.65
C PRO A 18 7.49 0.29 6.30
N LEU A 19 7.29 1.47 5.73
CA LEU A 19 8.03 1.95 4.55
C LEU A 19 9.09 2.96 5.03
N THR A 20 10.23 2.50 5.52
CA THR A 20 11.26 3.40 6.08
C THR A 20 12.24 3.92 5.03
N THR A 21 12.34 3.27 3.88
CA THR A 21 13.31 3.60 2.82
C THR A 21 12.59 3.92 1.52
N ALA A 22 13.10 4.92 0.79
CA ALA A 22 12.67 5.20 -0.57
C ALA A 22 12.66 3.92 -1.40
N TRP A 23 11.53 3.62 -2.03
CA TRP A 23 11.51 2.60 -3.07
C TRP A 23 12.12 3.20 -4.34
N PRO A 24 13.09 2.51 -4.97
CA PRO A 24 13.68 3.00 -6.21
C PRO A 24 12.60 3.02 -7.30
N SER A 25 12.38 4.19 -7.89
CA SER A 25 11.60 4.29 -9.12
C SER A 25 12.45 3.79 -10.28
N TYR A 26 12.11 2.64 -10.84
CA TYR A 26 12.75 2.14 -12.06
C TYR A 26 12.26 2.93 -13.29
N SER A 27 13.10 3.02 -14.32
CA SER A 27 12.69 3.57 -15.61
C SER A 27 11.51 2.76 -16.16
N GLY A 28 10.43 3.46 -16.51
CA GLY A 28 9.20 2.84 -17.04
C GLY A 28 8.08 2.61 -16.00
N CYS A 29 8.30 2.87 -14.71
CA CYS A 29 7.23 2.74 -13.71
C CYS A 29 6.04 3.68 -13.97
N ALA A 30 6.30 4.91 -14.43
CA ALA A 30 5.23 5.86 -14.78
C ALA A 30 4.37 5.42 -15.99
N SER A 31 4.85 4.46 -16.80
CA SER A 31 4.10 3.89 -17.92
C SER A 31 3.39 2.57 -17.58
N GLN A 32 3.50 2.09 -16.34
CA GLN A 32 2.75 0.92 -15.88
C GLN A 32 1.31 1.31 -15.58
N ILE A 33 0.44 1.13 -16.57
CA ILE A 33 -0.98 1.47 -16.50
C ILE A 33 -1.80 0.23 -16.85
N ILE A 34 -2.81 -0.09 -16.04
CA ILE A 34 -3.81 -1.11 -16.34
C ILE A 34 -5.09 -0.40 -16.76
N ASP A 35 -5.65 -0.76 -17.92
CA ASP A 35 -6.88 -0.15 -18.47
C ASP A 35 -8.16 -0.95 -18.21
N ASN A 36 -8.05 -2.17 -17.69
CA ASN A 36 -9.13 -2.97 -17.13
C ASN A 36 -8.54 -3.93 -16.11
N ASP A 37 -8.77 -3.70 -14.81
CA ASP A 37 -8.35 -4.66 -13.77
C ASP A 37 -9.16 -5.96 -13.95
N PRO A 38 -8.52 -7.08 -14.35
CA PRO A 38 -9.22 -8.34 -14.57
C PRO A 38 -9.85 -8.82 -13.26
N GLY A 39 -11.19 -8.86 -13.24
CA GLY A 39 -11.97 -9.20 -12.05
C GLY A 39 -12.86 -8.07 -11.51
N THR A 40 -12.81 -6.88 -12.12
CA THR A 40 -13.69 -5.75 -11.76
C THR A 40 -14.56 -5.31 -12.95
N THR A 41 -15.75 -4.76 -12.68
CA THR A 41 -16.60 -4.11 -13.69
C THR A 41 -16.31 -2.62 -13.85
N VAL A 42 -15.30 -2.11 -13.16
CA VAL A 42 -14.95 -0.69 -13.12
C VAL A 42 -14.00 -0.39 -14.27
N THR A 43 -14.45 0.44 -15.22
CA THR A 43 -13.60 0.96 -16.29
C THR A 43 -12.83 2.16 -15.76
N ALA A 44 -11.60 1.94 -15.30
CA ALA A 44 -10.71 2.98 -14.80
C ALA A 44 -9.26 2.70 -15.23
N LEU A 45 -8.46 3.75 -15.29
CA LEU A 45 -7.01 3.63 -15.47
C LEU A 45 -6.36 3.55 -14.10
N PHE A 46 -5.64 2.45 -13.86
CA PHE A 46 -4.91 2.22 -12.62
C PHE A 46 -3.42 2.45 -12.88
N VAL A 47 -2.82 3.36 -12.11
CA VAL A 47 -1.39 3.69 -12.17
C VAL A 47 -0.74 3.22 -10.88
N ASN A 48 0.45 2.64 -10.97
CA ASN A 48 1.13 2.02 -9.82
C ASN A 48 0.21 1.02 -9.11
N ASP A 49 -0.45 0.15 -9.87
CA ASP A 49 -1.32 -0.88 -9.32
C ASP A 49 -0.45 -2.08 -8.85
N PRO A 50 -0.59 -2.56 -7.59
CA PRO A 50 0.08 -3.77 -7.12
C PRO A 50 -0.19 -5.02 -7.97
N LYS A 51 -1.26 -5.03 -8.77
CA LYS A 51 -1.62 -6.10 -9.73
C LYS A 51 -0.84 -6.07 -11.01
N TYR A 52 -0.16 -4.97 -11.34
CA TYR A 52 0.52 -4.82 -12.61
C TYR A 52 1.50 -5.97 -12.91
N ALA A 53 2.32 -6.33 -11.93
CA ALA A 53 3.30 -7.43 -12.07
C ALA A 53 2.64 -8.82 -12.19
N ASN A 54 1.39 -8.97 -11.73
CA ASN A 54 0.65 -10.23 -11.83
C ASN A 54 -0.07 -10.38 -13.18
N VAL A 55 -0.51 -9.26 -13.79
CA VAL A 55 -1.25 -9.27 -15.05
C VAL A 55 -0.35 -9.10 -16.27
N VAL A 56 0.81 -8.44 -16.13
CA VAL A 56 1.81 -8.25 -17.19
C VAL A 56 3.00 -9.17 -16.97
N ALA A 57 3.07 -10.27 -17.73
CA ALA A 57 4.16 -11.23 -17.62
C ALA A 57 5.54 -10.57 -17.87
N GLY A 58 6.47 -10.76 -16.93
CA GLY A 58 7.83 -10.22 -17.01
C GLY A 58 7.95 -8.73 -16.63
N ALA A 59 6.89 -8.11 -16.12
CA ALA A 59 6.97 -6.73 -15.63
C ALA A 59 7.85 -6.61 -14.38
N SER A 60 8.62 -5.53 -14.31
CA SER A 60 9.36 -5.16 -13.10
C SER A 60 8.42 -4.62 -12.03
N THR A 61 8.69 -4.92 -10.76
CA THR A 61 7.91 -4.42 -9.61
C THR A 61 8.26 -2.96 -9.32
N CYS A 62 7.31 -2.05 -9.57
CA CYS A 62 7.47 -0.62 -9.34
C CYS A 62 7.04 -0.16 -7.93
N LEU A 63 6.61 -1.10 -7.10
CA LEU A 63 6.16 -0.85 -5.75
C LEU A 63 6.96 -1.68 -4.74
N PRO A 64 7.09 -1.19 -3.50
CA PRO A 64 7.62 -2.00 -2.40
C PRO A 64 6.80 -3.28 -2.19
N PRO A 65 7.42 -4.41 -1.82
CA PRO A 65 6.71 -5.65 -1.51
C PRO A 65 5.71 -5.50 -0.35
N GLU A 66 5.92 -4.55 0.54
CA GLU A 66 5.00 -4.20 1.62
C GLU A 66 3.65 -3.71 1.06
N VAL A 67 3.64 -2.98 -0.05
CA VAL A 67 2.40 -2.50 -0.70
C VAL A 67 1.59 -3.67 -1.22
N SER A 68 2.23 -4.59 -1.93
CA SER A 68 1.57 -5.81 -2.40
C SER A 68 1.04 -6.64 -1.22
N SER A 69 1.84 -6.79 -0.16
CA SER A 69 1.43 -7.53 1.04
C SER A 69 0.21 -6.90 1.73
N TRP A 70 0.16 -5.57 1.81
CA TRP A 70 -0.99 -4.84 2.33
C TRP A 70 -2.21 -4.93 1.41
N TRP A 71 -2.02 -4.86 0.09
CA TRP A 71 -3.11 -4.87 -0.89
C TRP A 71 -3.78 -6.25 -0.99
N TYR A 72 -2.97 -7.31 -1.07
CA TYR A 72 -3.46 -8.68 -1.23
C TYR A 72 -3.89 -9.36 0.05
N GLN A 73 -3.76 -8.70 1.20
CA GLN A 73 -4.20 -9.27 2.48
C GLN A 73 -5.71 -9.62 2.47
N SER A 74 -6.52 -8.95 1.64
CA SER A 74 -7.96 -9.16 1.52
C SER A 74 -8.37 -10.12 0.40
N GLU A 75 -7.51 -10.37 -0.59
CA GLU A 75 -7.88 -11.24 -1.73
C GLU A 75 -8.03 -12.72 -1.31
N THR A 76 -7.50 -13.11 -0.15
CA THR A 76 -7.65 -14.47 0.38
C THR A 76 -8.93 -14.70 1.19
N ASP A 77 -9.60 -13.66 1.72
CA ASP A 77 -10.72 -13.79 2.67
C ASP A 77 -11.75 -12.64 2.59
N TYR A 78 -12.16 -12.25 1.38
CA TYR A 78 -13.10 -11.14 1.17
C TYR A 78 -14.42 -11.36 1.96
N GLY A 79 -14.66 -10.53 2.99
CA GLY A 79 -15.90 -10.55 3.79
C GLY A 79 -15.82 -11.20 5.18
N GLN A 80 -14.66 -11.66 5.65
CA GLN A 80 -14.51 -12.22 7.00
C GLN A 80 -13.84 -11.23 7.97
N GLN A 81 -14.31 -11.19 9.22
CA GLN A 81 -13.62 -10.46 10.30
C GLN A 81 -12.30 -11.18 10.61
N ARG A 82 -11.17 -10.52 10.33
CA ARG A 82 -9.85 -11.06 10.65
C ARG A 82 -9.42 -10.72 12.08
N PRO A 83 -8.89 -11.70 12.82
CA PRO A 83 -8.23 -11.43 14.10
C PRO A 83 -6.91 -10.68 13.92
N THR A 84 -6.34 -10.66 12.70
CA THR A 84 -5.12 -9.91 12.38
C THR A 84 -5.21 -9.22 11.01
N VAL A 85 -4.87 -7.93 10.94
CA VAL A 85 -4.77 -7.13 9.72
C VAL A 85 -3.39 -6.48 9.63
N THR A 86 -2.89 -6.25 8.41
CA THR A 86 -1.71 -5.44 8.16
C THR A 86 -2.11 -4.06 7.66
N LEU A 87 -1.47 -3.02 8.18
CA LEU A 87 -1.57 -1.67 7.63
C LEU A 87 -0.23 -1.26 7.04
N LEU A 88 -0.26 -0.69 5.84
CA LEU A 88 0.91 -0.10 5.21
C LEU A 88 1.33 1.15 5.99
N GLY A 89 2.64 1.31 6.19
CA GLY A 89 3.21 2.37 7.01
C GLY A 89 3.32 1.95 8.47
N GLY A 90 3.27 2.94 9.36
CA GLY A 90 3.36 2.76 10.80
C GLY A 90 2.30 3.59 11.53
N TYR A 91 2.21 3.40 12.83
CA TYR A 91 1.39 4.25 13.70
C TYR A 91 1.69 5.75 13.52
N ASP A 92 2.97 6.08 13.28
CA ASP A 92 3.43 7.42 12.92
C ASP A 92 4.08 7.37 11.53
N PHE A 93 3.26 7.14 10.49
CA PHE A 93 3.76 7.05 9.13
C PHE A 93 4.34 8.39 8.68
N THR A 94 5.62 8.41 8.34
CA THR A 94 6.30 9.53 7.71
C THR A 94 6.79 9.09 6.33
N CYS A 95 6.87 10.02 5.39
CA CYS A 95 7.39 9.68 4.07
C CYS A 95 8.82 9.14 4.19
N PRO A 96 9.16 8.08 3.45
CA PRO A 96 10.51 7.52 3.47
C PRO A 96 11.58 8.56 3.09
N GLU A 97 12.83 8.31 3.46
CA GLU A 97 13.98 9.14 3.04
C GLU A 97 13.93 9.38 1.52
N PHE A 98 14.24 10.61 1.05
CA PHE A 98 14.13 11.08 -0.35
C PHE A 98 12.71 11.32 -0.90
N TYR A 99 11.66 11.04 -0.12
CA TYR A 99 10.29 11.41 -0.48
C TYR A 99 9.82 12.58 0.38
N SER A 100 9.06 13.48 -0.24
CA SER A 100 8.42 14.61 0.45
C SER A 100 6.92 14.35 0.62
N THR A 101 6.37 14.77 1.76
CA THR A 101 4.93 14.76 1.98
C THR A 101 4.26 15.81 1.11
N VAL A 102 3.49 15.37 0.12
CA VAL A 102 2.72 16.25 -0.77
C VAL A 102 1.25 16.34 -0.36
N TYR A 103 0.79 15.39 0.45
CA TYR A 103 -0.60 15.30 0.87
C TYR A 103 -0.68 14.74 2.29
N SER A 104 -1.54 15.31 3.12
CA SER A 104 -1.90 14.79 4.43
C SER A 104 -3.37 15.13 4.69
N SER A 105 -4.18 14.11 4.97
CA SER A 105 -5.61 14.27 5.22
C SER A 105 -6.09 13.25 6.23
N THR A 106 -6.92 13.69 7.17
CA THR A 106 -7.58 12.77 8.10
C THR A 106 -8.59 11.92 7.35
N ALA A 107 -8.48 10.60 7.48
CA ALA A 107 -9.41 9.67 6.88
C ALA A 107 -10.82 9.82 7.49
N ALA A 108 -11.83 9.32 6.78
CA ALA A 108 -13.24 9.48 7.14
C ALA A 108 -13.62 8.93 8.53
N ASN A 109 -12.81 8.05 9.13
CA ASN A 109 -13.03 7.50 10.46
C ASN A 109 -12.46 8.38 11.61
N LEU A 110 -11.81 9.51 11.29
CA LEU A 110 -11.16 10.46 12.22
C LEU A 110 -10.02 9.87 13.08
N LEU A 111 -9.70 8.59 12.91
CA LEU A 111 -8.70 7.86 13.68
C LEU A 111 -7.45 7.53 12.88
N THR A 112 -7.50 7.66 11.56
CA THR A 112 -6.35 7.43 10.67
C THR A 112 -6.06 8.66 9.82
N THR A 113 -4.79 8.83 9.44
CA THR A 113 -4.34 9.91 8.55
C THR A 113 -3.80 9.27 7.28
N ALA A 114 -4.30 9.71 6.12
CA ALA A 114 -3.77 9.37 4.82
C ALA A 114 -2.66 10.36 4.44
N ILE A 115 -1.50 9.84 4.07
CA ILE A 115 -0.33 10.64 3.67
C ILE A 115 0.07 10.25 2.25
N GLY A 116 0.24 11.23 1.39
CA GLY A 116 0.79 11.06 0.05
C GLY A 116 2.25 11.49 0.02
N CYS A 117 3.11 10.60 -0.50
CA CYS A 117 4.54 10.80 -0.60
C CYS A 117 4.96 10.79 -2.07
N CYS A 118 5.69 11.82 -2.51
CA CYS A 118 6.30 11.87 -3.84
C CYS A 118 7.82 11.96 -3.74
N PRO A 119 8.57 11.36 -4.69
CA PRO A 119 10.01 11.59 -4.79
C PRO A 119 10.31 13.09 -4.90
N SER A 120 11.41 13.52 -4.28
CA SER A 120 11.92 14.89 -4.35
C SER A 120 12.52 15.20 -5.71
#